data_AF-A0A9Q1BF82-F1
#
_entry.id   AF-A0A9Q1BF82-F1
#
_cell.length_a   1.000
_cell.length_b   1.000
_cell.length_c   1.000
_cell.angle_alpha   90.00
_cell.angle_beta   90.00
_cell.angle_gamma   90.00
#
_symmetry.space_group_name_H-M   'P 1'
#
loop_
_entity.id
_entity.type
_entity.pdbx_description
1 polymer ?
#
loop_
_entity_poly.entity_id
_entity_poly.type
_entity_poly.pdbx_seq_one_letter_code
_entity_poly.pdbx_strand_id
1 'polypeptide(L)'
;MFYLTNQKMYELRIDLNNVNGEPYYAKYDLFRISDEGSKYRLVGLGEYDSNSTANFDAFASSRGHSFSTRDQENDVTPYRHCATHTDSAWWFGPGEGDLFCGNSVFNTRYNSGTYYKTVRWYNLPGNLYYIKYTEMKIRPLPVI
;
A
#
# COMPACT_ATOMS: atom_id res chain seq x y z
N MET A 1 11.44 7.14 6.98
CA MET A 1 10.35 6.27 7.49
C MET A 1 10.87 5.15 8.39
N PHE A 2 11.83 4.32 7.95
CA PHE A 2 12.43 3.24 8.76
C PHE A 2 12.79 3.68 10.18
N TYR A 3 13.54 4.78 10.30
CA TYR A 3 13.96 5.31 11.59
C TYR A 3 12.77 5.53 12.54
N LEU A 4 11.66 6.14 12.07
CA LEU A 4 10.48 6.43 12.88
C LEU A 4 9.78 5.14 13.33
N THR A 5 9.43 4.25 12.40
CA THR A 5 8.64 3.03 12.69
C THR A 5 9.38 2.00 13.55
N ASN A 6 10.66 2.24 13.85
CA ASN A 6 11.50 1.37 14.66
C ASN A 6 11.83 1.98 16.04
N GLN A 7 11.37 3.21 16.35
CA GLN A 7 11.54 3.80 17.69
C GLN A 7 10.59 3.19 18.73
N LYS A 8 9.39 2.80 18.30
CA LYS A 8 8.28 2.24 19.11
C LYS A 8 7.43 1.35 18.20
N MET A 9 6.38 0.75 18.75
CA MET A 9 5.30 0.19 17.92
C MET A 9 4.43 1.33 17.41
N TYR A 10 4.10 1.32 16.13
CA TYR A 10 3.24 2.30 15.48
C TYR A 10 2.05 1.61 14.83
N GLU A 11 0.85 2.13 15.03
CA GLU A 11 -0.30 1.82 14.17
C GLU A 11 -0.21 2.61 12.86
N LEU A 12 -0.91 2.12 11.83
CA LEU A 12 -1.07 2.78 10.54
C LEU A 12 -2.55 3.04 10.27
N ARG A 13 -2.83 4.23 9.75
CA ARG A 13 -4.10 4.59 9.13
C ARG A 13 -3.88 5.07 7.71
N ILE A 14 -4.63 4.51 6.78
CA ILE A 14 -4.66 4.91 5.37
C ILE A 14 -6.04 5.53 5.12
N ASP A 15 -6.09 6.83 4.85
CA ASP A 15 -7.33 7.50 4.44
C ASP A 15 -7.38 7.55 2.91
N LEU A 16 -8.56 7.31 2.33
CA LEU A 16 -8.81 7.31 0.89
C LEU A 16 -10.08 8.11 0.56
N ASN A 17 -10.09 8.83 -0.56
CA ASN A 17 -11.34 9.28 -1.18
C ASN A 17 -11.49 8.61 -2.54
N ASN A 18 -12.57 7.85 -2.74
CA ASN A 18 -12.79 7.14 -4.00
C ASN A 18 -13.02 8.11 -5.18
N VAL A 19 -13.27 7.58 -6.37
CA VAL A 19 -13.50 8.40 -7.57
C VAL A 19 -14.70 9.34 -7.45
N ASN A 20 -15.68 9.04 -6.59
CA ASN A 20 -16.84 9.88 -6.32
C ASN A 20 -16.57 10.93 -5.21
N GLY A 21 -15.41 10.87 -4.54
CA GLY A 21 -15.07 11.73 -3.42
C GLY A 21 -15.58 11.22 -2.06
N GLU A 22 -16.10 9.99 -1.99
CA GLU A 22 -16.57 9.39 -0.75
C GLU A 22 -15.37 8.92 0.10
N PRO A 23 -15.36 9.21 1.40
CA PRO A 23 -14.23 8.90 2.28
C PRO A 23 -14.26 7.46 2.78
N TYR A 24 -13.09 6.81 2.77
CA TYR A 24 -12.84 5.50 3.35
C TYR A 24 -11.55 5.52 4.16
N TYR A 25 -11.38 4.55 5.05
CA TYR A 25 -10.11 4.31 5.70
C TYR A 25 -9.85 2.84 5.97
N ALA A 26 -8.56 2.51 6.02
CA ALA A 26 -8.00 1.23 6.45
C ALA A 26 -7.09 1.48 7.65
N LYS A 27 -7.16 0.61 8.66
CA LYS A 27 -6.35 0.70 9.88
C LYS A 27 -5.68 -0.62 10.20
N TYR A 28 -4.45 -0.51 10.68
CA TYR A 28 -3.63 -1.63 11.15
C TYR A 28 -3.01 -1.27 12.49
N ASP A 29 -3.01 -2.21 13.43
CA ASP A 29 -2.45 -2.03 14.76
C ASP A 29 -0.91 -2.07 14.79
N LEU A 30 -0.27 -2.45 13.69
CA LEU A 30 1.18 -2.42 13.55
C LEU A 30 1.61 -2.04 12.12
N PHE A 31 2.60 -1.15 12.03
CA PHE A 31 3.32 -0.82 10.80
C PHE A 31 4.81 -0.65 11.07
N ARG A 32 5.61 -1.48 10.41
CA ARG A 32 7.07 -1.49 10.56
C ARG A 32 7.74 -1.86 9.25
N ILE A 33 8.72 -1.06 8.88
CA ILE A 33 9.57 -1.34 7.73
C ILE A 33 11.01 -1.58 8.17
N SER A 34 11.79 -2.33 7.38
CA SER A 34 13.21 -2.55 7.62
C SER A 34 14.06 -1.39 7.10
N ASP A 35 15.37 -1.50 7.29
CA ASP A 35 16.36 -0.57 6.76
C ASP A 35 16.59 -0.75 5.25
N GLU A 36 17.51 0.04 4.71
CA GLU A 36 17.89 0.01 3.30
C GLU A 36 18.60 -1.29 2.90
N GLY A 37 19.37 -1.90 3.80
CA GLY A 37 20.04 -3.18 3.56
C GLY A 37 19.04 -4.30 3.23
N SER A 38 17.86 -4.24 3.87
CA SER A 38 16.72 -5.11 3.58
C SER A 38 15.69 -4.47 2.65
N LYS A 39 16.08 -3.47 1.85
CA LYS A 39 15.24 -2.82 0.83
C LYS A 39 13.92 -2.27 1.35
N TYR A 40 13.95 -1.73 2.57
CA TYR A 40 12.78 -1.16 3.27
C TYR A 40 11.57 -2.10 3.31
N ARG A 41 11.79 -3.41 3.37
CA ARG A 41 10.75 -4.44 3.45
C ARG A 41 9.69 -4.12 4.51
N LEU A 42 8.42 -4.34 4.16
CA LEU A 42 7.30 -4.23 5.09
C LEU A 42 7.31 -5.42 6.06
N VAL A 43 8.11 -5.33 7.11
CA VAL A 43 8.37 -6.43 8.06
C VAL A 43 7.28 -6.57 9.12
N GLY A 44 6.45 -5.54 9.33
CA GLY A 44 5.31 -5.61 10.23
C GLY A 44 4.11 -4.89 9.62
N LEU A 45 3.06 -5.66 9.35
CA LEU A 45 1.73 -5.16 9.07
C LEU A 45 0.77 -6.00 9.91
N GLY A 46 0.24 -5.39 10.96
CA GLY A 46 -0.59 -6.08 11.96
C GLY A 46 -1.97 -6.47 11.45
N GLU A 47 -2.90 -6.60 12.38
CA GLU A 47 -4.28 -6.99 12.08
C GLU A 47 -5.06 -5.84 11.45
N TYR A 48 -5.93 -6.18 10.49
CA TYR A 48 -6.83 -5.23 9.88
C TYR A 48 -7.97 -4.89 10.86
N ASP A 49 -8.08 -3.63 11.25
CA ASP A 49 -9.13 -3.17 12.18
C ASP A 49 -10.51 -3.39 11.55
N SER A 50 -11.39 -4.07 12.27
CA SER A 50 -12.77 -4.37 11.83
C SER A 50 -13.64 -3.13 11.66
N ASN A 51 -13.25 -1.99 12.24
CA ASN A 51 -13.90 -0.71 12.03
C ASN A 51 -13.41 0.01 10.77
N SER A 52 -12.45 -0.54 10.03
CA SER A 52 -12.04 0.01 8.74
C SER A 52 -13.20 0.02 7.76
N THR A 53 -13.34 1.11 7.00
CA THR A 53 -14.44 1.28 6.05
C THR A 53 -14.06 0.93 4.61
N ALA A 54 -12.77 0.77 4.30
CA ALA A 54 -12.35 0.14 3.06
C ALA A 54 -12.74 -1.35 3.13
N ASN A 55 -13.76 -1.77 2.37
CA ASN A 55 -14.40 -3.09 2.48
C ASN A 55 -13.47 -4.33 2.37
N PHE A 56 -12.22 -4.15 1.99
CA PHE A 56 -11.25 -5.22 1.77
C PHE A 56 -9.85 -4.79 2.21
N ASP A 57 -9.08 -5.70 2.81
CA ASP A 57 -7.67 -5.48 3.19
C ASP A 57 -6.75 -5.59 1.95
N ALA A 58 -6.72 -4.54 1.13
CA ALA A 58 -5.89 -4.55 -0.07
C ALA A 58 -4.39 -4.39 0.22
N PHE A 59 -4.03 -3.77 1.35
CA PHE A 59 -2.62 -3.55 1.71
C PHE A 59 -1.96 -4.81 2.31
N ALA A 60 -2.73 -5.82 2.75
CA ALA A 60 -2.18 -7.13 3.12
C ALA A 60 -1.29 -7.75 2.04
N SER A 61 -1.58 -7.53 0.76
CA SER A 61 -0.74 -8.00 -0.35
C SER A 61 0.70 -7.48 -0.29
N SER A 62 0.95 -6.33 0.35
CA SER A 62 2.27 -5.75 0.52
C SER A 62 3.07 -6.37 1.68
N ARG A 63 2.43 -7.14 2.56
CA ARG A 63 3.04 -7.72 3.78
C ARG A 63 4.25 -8.58 3.40
N GLY A 64 5.39 -8.29 4.02
CA GLY A 64 6.62 -9.07 3.82
C GLY A 64 7.39 -8.74 2.54
N HIS A 65 6.89 -7.86 1.67
CA HIS A 65 7.56 -7.51 0.42
C HIS A 65 8.52 -6.35 0.57
N SER A 66 9.58 -6.35 -0.23
CA SER A 66 10.57 -5.28 -0.33
C SER A 66 10.03 -4.12 -1.16
N PHE A 67 10.50 -2.91 -0.86
CA PHE A 67 10.10 -1.73 -1.62
C PHE A 67 10.81 -1.74 -2.97
N SER A 68 10.06 -1.57 -4.05
CA SER A 68 10.62 -1.53 -5.41
C SER A 68 10.37 -0.18 -6.06
N THR A 69 11.35 0.25 -6.84
CA THR A 69 11.31 1.45 -7.67
C THR A 69 11.62 1.06 -9.11
N ARG A 70 11.46 1.99 -10.05
CA ARG A 70 11.72 1.74 -11.48
C ARG A 70 13.16 1.28 -11.76
N ASP A 71 14.09 1.67 -10.89
CA ASP A 71 15.53 1.40 -10.98
C ASP A 71 15.99 0.31 -9.99
N GLN A 72 15.12 -0.17 -9.10
CA GLN A 72 15.41 -1.27 -8.18
C GLN A 72 14.23 -2.27 -8.15
N GLU A 73 14.38 -3.34 -8.93
CA GLU A 73 13.50 -4.50 -8.98
C GLU A 73 13.66 -5.36 -7.71
N ASN A 74 12.76 -5.19 -6.74
CA ASN A 74 12.71 -6.01 -5.52
C ASN A 74 11.35 -6.71 -5.37
N ASP A 75 10.52 -6.71 -6.42
CA ASP A 75 9.23 -7.37 -6.40
C ASP A 75 9.34 -8.85 -6.71
N VAL A 76 8.30 -9.60 -6.33
CA VAL A 76 8.30 -11.06 -6.43
C VAL A 76 7.68 -11.57 -7.73
N THR A 77 7.29 -10.68 -8.64
CA THR A 77 6.55 -11.08 -9.84
C THR A 77 7.51 -11.56 -10.93
N PRO A 78 7.46 -12.84 -11.34
CA PRO A 78 8.51 -13.41 -12.21
C PRO A 78 8.40 -12.97 -13.68
N TYR A 79 7.26 -12.39 -14.08
CA TYR A 79 6.96 -12.12 -15.49
C TYR A 79 6.93 -10.63 -15.84
N ARG A 80 7.17 -9.73 -14.87
CA ARG A 80 6.99 -8.29 -15.06
C ARG A 80 7.75 -7.48 -14.02
N HIS A 81 8.26 -6.31 -14.41
CA HIS A 81 8.76 -5.31 -13.47
C HIS A 81 7.60 -4.41 -13.00
N CYS A 82 7.14 -4.56 -11.76
CA CYS A 82 5.90 -3.89 -11.32
C CYS A 82 6.02 -2.38 -11.20
N ALA A 83 7.16 -1.89 -10.75
CA ALA A 83 7.41 -0.45 -10.64
C ALA A 83 7.34 0.23 -12.01
N THR A 84 7.89 -0.41 -13.06
CA THR A 84 7.82 0.09 -14.43
C THR A 84 6.42 -0.09 -15.04
N HIS A 85 5.75 -1.20 -14.77
CA HIS A 85 4.43 -1.47 -15.31
C HIS A 85 3.35 -0.51 -14.79
N THR A 86 3.43 -0.17 -13.50
CA THR A 86 2.44 0.67 -12.82
C THR A 86 2.85 2.15 -12.74
N ASP A 87 4.02 2.50 -13.28
CA ASP A 87 4.66 3.83 -13.11
C ASP A 87 4.65 4.28 -11.65
N SER A 88 5.07 3.39 -10.74
CA SER A 88 4.94 3.59 -9.30
C SER A 88 6.10 3.00 -8.51
N ALA A 89 6.16 3.34 -7.22
CA ALA A 89 7.09 2.73 -6.28
C ALA A 89 6.31 2.23 -5.06
N TRP A 90 6.44 0.93 -4.77
CA TRP A 90 5.61 0.28 -3.75
C TRP A 90 6.22 -1.02 -3.21
N TRP A 91 5.62 -1.54 -2.15
CA TRP A 91 5.79 -2.92 -1.70
C TRP A 91 4.90 -3.83 -2.54
N PHE A 92 5.35 -4.17 -3.75
CA PHE A 92 4.57 -5.02 -4.65
C PHE A 92 4.65 -6.48 -4.19
N GLY A 93 3.51 -7.02 -3.77
CA GLY A 93 3.33 -8.45 -3.57
C GLY A 93 2.33 -9.04 -4.56
N PRO A 94 1.82 -10.26 -4.31
CA PRO A 94 0.84 -10.89 -5.17
C PRO A 94 -0.44 -10.07 -5.21
N GLY A 95 -1.01 -9.89 -6.40
CA GLY A 95 -2.32 -9.24 -6.58
C GLY A 95 -3.24 -10.07 -7.46
N GLU A 96 -4.52 -9.68 -7.50
CA GLU A 96 -5.58 -10.43 -8.17
C GLU A 96 -5.79 -10.01 -9.64
N GLY A 97 -5.83 -10.97 -10.55
CA GLY A 97 -6.12 -10.71 -11.98
C GLY A 97 -5.18 -9.65 -12.59
N ASP A 98 -5.74 -8.65 -13.26
CA ASP A 98 -4.95 -7.55 -13.86
C ASP A 98 -4.15 -6.71 -12.83
N LEU A 99 -4.33 -6.96 -11.53
CA LEU A 99 -3.62 -6.31 -10.43
C LEU A 99 -2.36 -7.07 -9.98
N PHE A 100 -1.76 -7.94 -10.81
CA PHE A 100 -0.57 -8.75 -10.48
C PHE A 100 0.59 -8.01 -9.78
N CYS A 101 0.60 -6.67 -9.76
CA CYS A 101 1.50 -5.81 -8.99
C CYS A 101 0.88 -5.31 -7.66
N GLY A 102 0.42 -6.24 -6.82
CA GLY A 102 -0.22 -5.97 -5.52
C GLY A 102 -1.66 -5.46 -5.61
N ASN A 103 -2.40 -5.49 -4.51
CA ASN A 103 -3.81 -5.08 -4.46
C ASN A 103 -4.03 -3.60 -4.11
N SER A 104 -2.98 -2.90 -3.69
CA SER A 104 -3.00 -1.45 -3.44
C SER A 104 -1.74 -0.80 -3.98
N VAL A 105 -1.87 0.40 -4.55
CA VAL A 105 -0.75 1.23 -5.03
C VAL A 105 -1.18 2.69 -4.95
N PHE A 106 -0.44 3.54 -4.23
CA PHE A 106 -0.78 4.96 -4.07
C PHE A 106 0.20 5.92 -4.73
N ASN A 107 1.45 5.49 -4.97
CA ASN A 107 2.51 6.35 -5.48
C ASN A 107 2.66 6.26 -7.00
N THR A 108 1.58 6.51 -7.74
CA THR A 108 1.56 6.51 -9.21
C THR A 108 0.93 7.78 -9.76
N ARG A 109 0.99 7.95 -11.08
CA ARG A 109 0.32 9.04 -11.78
C ARG A 109 -1.19 8.85 -11.67
N TYR A 110 -1.91 9.87 -11.20
CA TYR A 110 -3.36 9.78 -11.00
C TYR A 110 -4.12 9.45 -12.30
N ASN A 111 -3.80 10.13 -13.40
CA ASN A 111 -4.47 9.94 -14.69
C ASN A 111 -3.44 9.67 -15.79
N SER A 112 -3.03 8.42 -15.91
CA SER A 112 -2.15 7.93 -16.98
C SER A 112 -2.91 7.52 -18.25
N GLY A 113 -4.25 7.59 -18.25
CA GLY A 113 -5.11 6.99 -19.27
C GLY A 113 -5.17 5.46 -19.24
N THR A 114 -4.55 4.82 -18.25
CA THR A 114 -4.46 3.36 -18.11
C THR A 114 -4.83 2.94 -16.69
N TYR A 115 -5.82 2.07 -16.53
CA TYR A 115 -6.41 1.77 -15.22
C TYR A 115 -5.44 1.11 -14.22
N TYR A 116 -4.45 0.34 -14.66
CA TYR A 116 -3.44 -0.25 -13.76
C TYR A 116 -2.29 0.71 -13.39
N LYS A 117 -2.27 1.92 -13.97
CA LYS A 117 -1.32 3.01 -13.68
C LYS A 117 -2.08 4.17 -13.02
N THR A 118 -2.72 3.89 -11.89
CA THR A 118 -3.49 4.88 -11.11
C THR A 118 -3.51 4.50 -9.62
N VAL A 119 -3.84 5.47 -8.77
CA VAL A 119 -4.02 5.26 -7.34
C VAL A 119 -5.19 4.30 -7.15
N ARG A 120 -4.94 3.17 -6.49
CA ARG A 120 -5.89 2.05 -6.42
C ARG A 120 -5.88 1.31 -5.10
N TRP A 121 -7.04 0.74 -4.78
CA TRP A 121 -7.29 -0.12 -3.63
C TRP A 121 -8.32 -1.16 -4.06
N TYR A 122 -7.91 -2.43 -4.14
CA TYR A 122 -8.79 -3.51 -4.60
C TYR A 122 -10.07 -3.60 -3.76
N ASN A 123 -11.21 -3.77 -4.44
CA ASN A 123 -12.54 -3.80 -3.83
C ASN A 123 -12.90 -2.57 -2.97
N LEU A 124 -12.32 -1.40 -3.27
CA LEU A 124 -12.81 -0.16 -2.68
C LEU A 124 -14.21 0.17 -3.22
N PRO A 125 -15.18 0.53 -2.36
CA PRO A 125 -16.51 0.90 -2.82
C PRO A 125 -16.48 2.15 -3.72
N GLY A 126 -17.36 2.16 -4.72
CA GLY A 126 -17.52 3.26 -5.67
C GLY A 126 -16.50 3.32 -6.82
N ASN A 127 -15.39 2.57 -6.77
CA ASN A 127 -14.48 2.13 -7.85
C ASN A 127 -13.08 1.87 -7.22
N LEU A 128 -12.41 0.79 -7.62
CA LEU A 128 -11.08 0.42 -7.11
C LEU A 128 -9.92 1.21 -7.75
N TYR A 129 -10.19 1.96 -8.81
CA TYR A 129 -9.24 2.79 -9.57
C TYR A 129 -9.55 4.29 -9.43
N TYR A 130 -8.60 5.13 -9.84
CA TYR A 130 -8.74 6.59 -9.90
C TYR A 130 -9.13 7.24 -8.56
N ILE A 131 -8.61 6.67 -7.47
CA ILE A 131 -8.79 7.19 -6.10
C ILE A 131 -8.18 8.60 -6.03
N LYS A 132 -9.02 9.58 -5.67
CA LYS A 132 -8.70 11.02 -5.74
C LYS A 132 -7.75 11.48 -4.65
N TYR A 133 -7.76 10.81 -3.52
CA TYR A 133 -6.95 11.16 -2.36
C TYR A 133 -6.51 9.90 -1.63
N THR A 134 -5.26 9.88 -1.19
CA THR A 134 -4.72 8.87 -0.29
C THR A 134 -3.71 9.50 0.66
N GLU A 135 -3.74 9.12 1.92
CA GLU A 135 -2.77 9.56 2.92
C GLU A 135 -2.47 8.42 3.90
N MET A 136 -1.19 8.14 4.11
CA MET A 136 -0.73 7.20 5.14
C MET A 136 -0.25 7.97 6.36
N LYS A 137 -0.80 7.66 7.53
CA LYS A 137 -0.46 8.26 8.82
C LYS A 137 -0.08 7.18 9.80
N ILE A 138 0.94 7.45 10.60
CA ILE A 138 1.39 6.55 11.67
C ILE A 138 1.28 7.24 13.02
N ARG A 139 0.95 6.48 14.06
CA ARG A 139 0.89 6.98 15.44
C ARG A 139 1.52 5.94 16.39
N PRO A 140 2.36 6.35 17.36
CA PRO A 140 2.87 5.40 18.34
C PRO A 140 1.74 4.77 19.14
N LEU A 141 1.81 3.46 19.40
CA LEU A 141 0.91 2.79 20.32
C LEU A 141 1.15 3.26 21.77
N PRO A 142 0.11 3.34 22.61
CA PRO A 142 0.27 3.56 24.04
C PRO A 142 1.17 2.50 24.65
N VAL A 143 2.00 2.91 25.62
CA VAL A 143 2.68 1.94 26.50
C VAL A 143 1.60 1.41 27.45
N ILE A 144 1.35 0.10 27.43
CA ILE A 144 0.45 -0.59 28.36
C ILE A 144 1.16 -0.76 29.69
#